data_AF-A0A844CRU2-F1
#
_entry.id   AF-A0A844CRU2-F1
#
_cell.length_a   1.000
_cell.length_b   1.000
_cell.length_c   1.000
_cell.angle_alpha   90.00
_cell.angle_beta   90.00
_cell.angle_gamma   90.00
#
_symmetry.space_group_name_H-M   'P 1'
#
loop_
_entity.id
_entity.type
_entity.pdbx_description
1 polymer ?
#
loop_
_entity_poly.entity_id
_entity_poly.type
_entity_poly.pdbx_seq_one_letter_code
_entity_poly.pdbx_strand_id
1 'polypeptide(L)'
;MTPPSSEQACSAVNLRHMLAKQFPDQFMALTDLFAVGCLMHYQGERCASHRLMAQVSDTLCHPAEKNYFALLLNRLSGNELRFAREIKSSLEVIALFERMPQPPAREAACIR
;
A
#
# COMPACT_ATOMS: atom_id res chain seq x y z
N MET A 1 28.65 28.11 3.68
CA MET A 1 27.23 27.92 4.02
C MET A 1 26.49 27.55 2.76
N THR A 2 26.35 26.26 2.50
CA THR A 2 25.59 25.71 1.37
C THR A 2 24.14 25.46 1.81
N PRO A 3 23.14 25.78 0.99
CA PRO A 3 21.74 25.53 1.34
C PRO A 3 21.47 24.01 1.35
N PRO A 4 20.54 23.50 2.16
CA PRO A 4 20.14 22.11 2.12
C PRO A 4 19.33 21.85 0.84
N SER A 5 20.03 21.53 -0.25
CA SER A 5 19.40 21.22 -1.54
C SER A 5 19.07 19.73 -1.62
N SER A 6 17.81 19.42 -1.32
CA SER A 6 16.95 18.41 -1.96
C SER A 6 16.05 17.80 -0.89
N GLU A 7 14.84 18.33 -0.80
CA GLU A 7 13.69 17.59 -0.26
C GLU A 7 13.75 16.17 -0.84
N GLN A 8 13.94 15.17 0.02
CA GLN A 8 13.65 13.79 -0.36
C GLN A 8 12.15 13.76 -0.69
N ALA A 9 11.80 13.95 -1.96
CA ALA A 9 10.45 13.77 -2.44
C ALA A 9 9.98 12.41 -1.94
N CYS A 10 8.98 12.40 -1.07
CA CYS A 10 8.54 11.20 -0.36
C CYS A 10 8.35 10.07 -1.37
N SER A 11 9.10 8.98 -1.23
CA SER A 11 9.11 7.87 -2.19
C SER A 11 7.71 7.30 -2.42
N ALA A 12 6.85 7.36 -1.38
CA ALA A 12 5.44 6.96 -1.46
C ALA A 12 4.58 7.90 -2.32
N VAL A 13 4.87 9.21 -2.33
CA VAL A 13 4.17 10.19 -3.20
C VAL A 13 4.54 9.95 -4.66
N ASN A 14 5.80 9.63 -4.94
CA ASN A 14 6.26 9.26 -6.27
C ASN A 14 5.63 7.94 -6.73
N LEU A 15 5.62 6.93 -5.87
CA LEU A 15 4.97 5.65 -6.12
C LEU A 15 3.48 5.83 -6.45
N ARG A 16 2.77 6.63 -5.65
CA ARG A 16 1.37 6.97 -5.86
C ARG A 16 1.15 7.60 -7.25
N HIS A 17 1.98 8.57 -7.65
CA HIS A 17 1.86 9.17 -8.98
C HIS A 17 2.12 8.17 -10.11
N MET A 18 3.12 7.30 -9.98
CA MET A 18 3.39 6.25 -10.98
C MET A 18 2.21 5.30 -11.13
N LEU A 19 1.66 4.83 -10.01
CA LEU A 19 0.51 3.93 -10.00
C LEU A 19 -0.74 4.57 -10.59
N ALA A 20 -1.02 5.83 -10.25
CA ALA A 20 -2.18 6.55 -10.79
C ALA A 20 -2.09 6.75 -12.32
N LYS A 21 -0.88 6.96 -12.83
CA LYS A 21 -0.64 7.17 -14.26
C LYS A 21 -0.64 5.87 -15.07
N GLN A 22 -0.03 4.80 -14.55
CA GLN A 22 0.15 3.55 -15.29
C GLN A 22 -1.00 2.55 -15.10
N PHE A 23 -1.65 2.58 -13.94
CA PHE A 23 -2.66 1.59 -13.56
C PHE A 23 -3.92 2.26 -12.98
N PRO A 24 -4.61 3.15 -13.73
CA PRO A 24 -5.74 3.90 -13.18
C PRO A 24 -6.84 3.00 -12.61
N ASP A 25 -7.11 1.86 -13.26
CA ASP A 25 -8.15 0.90 -12.82
C ASP A 25 -7.75 0.08 -11.58
N GLN A 26 -6.45 -0.05 -11.31
CA GLN A 26 -5.91 -0.84 -10.19
C GLN A 26 -5.22 0.05 -9.15
N PHE A 27 -5.26 1.37 -9.33
CA PHE A 27 -4.51 2.35 -8.55
C PHE A 27 -4.77 2.17 -7.06
N MET A 28 -6.05 2.14 -6.68
CA MET A 28 -6.48 1.97 -5.28
C MET A 28 -5.98 0.65 -4.70
N ALA A 29 -6.12 -0.45 -5.44
CA ALA A 29 -5.71 -1.78 -4.98
C ALA A 29 -4.19 -1.87 -4.79
N LEU A 30 -3.39 -1.29 -5.70
CA LEU A 30 -1.93 -1.29 -5.60
C LEU A 30 -1.42 -0.37 -4.48
N THR A 31 -2.08 0.77 -4.26
CA THR A 31 -1.76 1.63 -3.11
C THR A 31 -2.12 0.98 -1.78
N ASP A 32 -3.25 0.28 -1.70
CA ASP A 32 -3.64 -0.47 -0.51
C ASP A 32 -2.65 -1.60 -0.22
N LEU A 33 -2.24 -2.35 -1.25
CA LEU A 33 -1.27 -3.43 -1.13
C LEU A 33 0.08 -2.93 -0.59
N PHE A 34 0.54 -1.77 -1.09
CA PHE A 34 1.74 -1.10 -0.59
C PHE A 34 1.57 -0.67 0.87
N ALA A 35 0.45 -0.03 1.22
CA ALA A 35 0.18 0.41 2.59
C ALA A 35 0.16 -0.77 3.59
N VAL A 36 -0.48 -1.89 3.22
CA VAL A 36 -0.49 -3.12 4.02
C VAL A 36 0.91 -3.69 4.16
N GLY A 37 1.71 -3.72 3.09
CA GLY A 37 3.10 -4.18 3.19
C GLY A 37 3.96 -3.32 4.12
N CYS A 38 3.74 -2.00 4.15
CA CYS A 38 4.38 -1.10 5.12
C CYS A 38 3.95 -1.41 6.56
N LEU A 39 2.65 -1.62 6.78
CA LEU A 39 2.10 -1.97 8.09
C LEU A 39 2.68 -3.31 8.60
N MET A 40 2.72 -4.33 7.75
CA MET A 40 3.31 -5.64 8.08
C MET A 40 4.78 -5.51 8.44
N HIS A 41 5.53 -4.66 7.72
CA HIS A 41 6.93 -4.39 8.06
C HIS A 41 7.07 -3.80 9.46
N TYR A 42 6.24 -2.80 9.76
CA TYR A 42 6.23 -2.11 11.05
C TYR A 42 5.86 -3.04 12.20
N GLN A 43 4.95 -3.99 11.98
CA GLN A 43 4.55 -5.01 12.95
C GLN A 43 5.58 -6.13 13.14
N GLY A 44 6.67 -6.15 12.35
CA GLY A 44 7.71 -7.19 12.41
C GLY A 44 7.50 -8.38 11.47
N GLU A 45 6.39 -8.42 10.74
CA GLU A 45 6.03 -9.45 9.75
C GLU A 45 6.76 -9.24 8.41
N ARG A 46 8.09 -9.32 8.45
CA ARG A 46 8.97 -8.95 7.34
C ARG A 46 8.79 -9.82 6.09
N CYS A 47 8.55 -11.12 6.26
CA CYS A 47 8.32 -12.04 5.13
C CYS A 47 7.03 -11.68 4.37
N ALA A 48 5.94 -11.41 5.09
CA ALA A 48 4.67 -11.01 4.49
C ALA A 48 4.82 -9.65 3.80
N SER A 49 5.45 -8.69 4.48
CA SER A 49 5.77 -7.38 3.92
C SER A 49 6.54 -7.47 2.60
N HIS A 50 7.63 -8.23 2.57
CA HIS A 50 8.46 -8.38 1.37
C HIS A 50 7.68 -8.97 0.19
N ARG A 51 6.79 -9.94 0.43
CA ARG A 51 5.94 -10.52 -0.62
C ARG A 51 4.98 -9.49 -1.21
N LEU A 52 4.33 -8.69 -0.36
CA LEU A 52 3.41 -7.64 -0.81
C LEU A 52 4.14 -6.54 -1.58
N MET A 53 5.32 -6.14 -1.09
CA MET A 53 6.17 -5.14 -1.74
C MET A 53 6.70 -5.63 -3.09
N ALA A 54 7.14 -6.89 -3.16
CA ALA A 54 7.55 -7.53 -4.41
C ALA A 54 6.39 -7.53 -5.42
N GLN A 55 5.18 -7.87 -5.00
CA GLN A 55 4.01 -7.86 -5.90
C GLN A 55 3.68 -6.47 -6.45
N VAL A 56 3.80 -5.41 -5.64
CA VAL A 56 3.65 -4.02 -6.12
C VAL A 56 4.76 -3.67 -7.12
N SER A 57 6.00 -4.03 -6.81
CA SER A 57 7.16 -3.79 -7.68
C SER A 57 7.07 -4.55 -9.00
N ASP A 58 6.68 -5.83 -8.97
CA ASP A 58 6.54 -6.68 -10.15
C ASP A 58 5.43 -6.15 -11.05
N THR A 59 4.33 -5.66 -10.48
CA THR A 59 3.25 -5.04 -11.26
C THR A 59 3.72 -3.77 -11.97
N LEU A 60 4.59 -2.97 -11.33
CA LEU A 60 5.17 -1.76 -11.94
C LEU A 60 6.18 -2.09 -13.05
N CYS A 61 7.01 -3.12 -12.85
CA CYS A 61 8.06 -3.52 -13.81
C CYS A 61 7.52 -4.33 -14.98
N HIS A 62 6.48 -5.14 -14.75
CA HIS A 62 5.90 -6.06 -15.74
C HIS A 62 4.38 -5.86 -15.83
N PRO A 63 3.90 -4.74 -16.41
CA PRO A 63 2.47 -4.42 -16.50
C PRO A 63 1.60 -5.49 -17.18
N ALA A 64 2.24 -6.35 -18.00
CA ALA A 64 1.60 -7.40 -18.77
C ALA A 64 1.52 -8.75 -18.04
N GLU A 65 2.30 -8.96 -16.97
CA GLU A 65 2.20 -10.18 -16.16
C GLU A 65 1.03 -10.05 -15.20
N LYS A 66 0.03 -10.92 -15.40
CA LYS A 66 -1.22 -10.90 -14.64
C LYS A 66 -0.91 -11.07 -13.15
N ASN A 67 -1.08 -10.01 -12.37
CA ASN A 67 -0.93 -10.08 -10.93
C ASN A 67 -1.90 -11.14 -10.35
N TYR A 68 -1.50 -11.81 -9.28
CA TYR A 68 -2.29 -12.92 -8.68
C TYR A 68 -3.74 -12.49 -8.36
N PHE A 69 -3.92 -11.24 -7.93
CA PHE A 69 -5.23 -10.67 -7.63
C PHE A 69 -6.11 -10.49 -8.89
N ALA A 70 -5.53 -10.11 -10.02
CA ALA A 70 -6.18 -9.98 -11.31
C ALA A 70 -6.50 -11.35 -11.89
N LEU A 71 -5.63 -12.35 -11.69
CA LEU A 71 -5.95 -13.74 -11.99
C LEU A 71 -7.13 -14.24 -11.14
N LEU A 72 -7.16 -13.88 -9.85
CA LEU A 72 -8.24 -14.23 -8.93
C LEU A 72 -9.56 -13.56 -9.35
N LEU A 73 -9.53 -12.24 -9.60
CA LEU A 73 -10.67 -11.45 -10.07
C LEU A 73 -11.21 -11.96 -11.40
N ASN A 74 -10.35 -12.32 -12.35
CA ASN A 74 -10.76 -12.86 -13.65
C ASN A 74 -11.39 -14.26 -13.55
N ARG A 75 -11.23 -14.95 -12.41
CA ARG A 75 -11.88 -16.23 -12.13
C ARG A 75 -13.22 -16.07 -11.39
N LEU A 76 -13.51 -14.88 -10.86
CA LEU A 76 -14.81 -14.58 -10.27
C LEU A 76 -15.83 -14.31 -11.39
N SER A 77 -17.04 -14.83 -11.24
CA SER A 77 -18.11 -14.63 -12.22
C SER A 77 -19.40 -14.15 -11.54
N GLY A 78 -20.25 -13.48 -12.31
CA GLY A 78 -21.54 -12.98 -11.83
C GLY A 78 -21.41 -11.99 -10.65
N ASN A 79 -22.12 -12.27 -9.56
CA ASN A 79 -22.22 -11.36 -8.42
C ASN A 79 -20.91 -11.23 -7.61
N GLU A 80 -20.05 -12.25 -7.64
CA GLU A 80 -18.80 -12.25 -6.88
C GLU A 80 -17.81 -11.19 -7.40
N LEU A 81 -17.74 -11.01 -8.72
CA LEU A 81 -16.95 -9.95 -9.33
C LEU A 81 -17.49 -8.56 -8.95
N ARG A 82 -18.82 -8.43 -8.87
CA ARG A 82 -19.46 -7.17 -8.44
C ARG A 82 -19.11 -6.85 -6.99
N PHE A 83 -19.29 -7.81 -6.07
CA PHE A 83 -18.95 -7.62 -4.67
C PHE A 83 -17.46 -7.36 -4.46
N ALA A 84 -16.58 -8.07 -5.16
CA ALA A 84 -15.14 -7.83 -5.08
C ALA A 84 -14.74 -6.42 -5.54
N ARG A 85 -15.46 -5.83 -6.49
CA ARG A 85 -15.27 -4.43 -6.93
C ARG A 85 -15.89 -3.40 -5.99
N GLU A 86 -16.91 -3.79 -5.24
CA GLU A 86 -17.58 -2.93 -4.25
C GLU A 86 -16.81 -2.86 -2.92
N ILE A 87 -15.96 -3.85 -2.62
CA ILE A 87 -15.05 -3.82 -1.48
C ILE A 87 -14.04 -2.68 -1.67
N LYS A 88 -14.24 -1.60 -0.93
CA LYS A 88 -13.29 -0.49 -0.83
C LYS A 88 -12.37 -0.75 0.35
N SER A 89 -11.42 -1.66 0.18
CA SER A 89 -10.39 -2.01 1.17
C SER A 89 -9.72 -0.76 1.77
N SER A 90 -9.43 0.26 0.96
CA SER A 90 -8.96 1.57 1.40
C SER A 90 -9.83 2.21 2.49
N LEU A 91 -11.16 2.16 2.40
CA LEU A 91 -12.06 2.71 3.42
C LEU A 91 -12.03 1.89 4.71
N GLU A 92 -11.91 0.57 4.61
CA GLU A 92 -11.82 -0.31 5.79
C GLU A 92 -10.49 -0.11 6.52
N VAL A 93 -9.39 0.05 5.77
CA VAL A 93 -8.07 0.36 6.31
C VAL A 93 -8.06 1.74 6.97
N ILE A 94 -8.63 2.76 6.32
CA ILE A 94 -8.79 4.11 6.91
C ILE A 94 -9.58 4.02 8.23
N ALA A 95 -10.70 3.30 8.23
CA ALA A 95 -11.51 3.12 9.44
C ALA A 95 -10.75 2.41 10.57
N LEU A 96 -9.82 1.49 10.26
CA LEU A 96 -8.96 0.85 11.27
C LEU A 96 -7.99 1.85 11.92
N PHE A 97 -7.46 2.81 11.16
CA PHE A 97 -6.58 3.85 11.71
C PHE A 97 -7.36 4.93 12.47
N GLU A 98 -8.58 5.26 12.04
CA GLU A 98 -9.47 6.18 12.79
C GLU A 98 -9.93 5.60 14.13
N ARG A 99 -10.00 4.26 14.24
CA ARG A 99 -10.43 3.55 15.46
C ARG A 99 -9.29 3.20 16.39
N MET A 100 -8.03 3.38 16.00
CA MET A 100 -6.91 3.14 16.91
C MET A 100 -6.79 4.32 17.89
N PRO A 101 -6.75 4.05 19.22
CA PRO A 101 -6.38 5.08 20.17
C PRO A 101 -4.96 5.56 19.83
N GLN A 102 -4.78 6.88 19.77
CA GLN A 102 -3.46 7.51 19.64
C GLN A 102 -2.47 6.84 20.60
N PRO A 103 -1.27 6.44 20.15
CA PRO A 103 -0.27 5.89 21.06
C PRO A 103 0.03 6.94 22.15
N PRO A 104 0.17 6.55 23.43
CA PRO A 104 0.56 7.50 24.46
C PRO A 104 1.89 8.12 24.03
N ALA A 105 1.95 9.45 24.07
CA ALA A 105 3.14 10.22 23.76
C ALA A 105 4.34 9.61 24.49
N ARG A 106 5.20 8.91 23.75
CA ARG A 106 6.48 8.45 24.28
C ARG A 106 7.43 9.63 24.25
N GLU A 107 7.24 10.55 25.18
CA GLU A 107 8.26 11.50 25.59
C GLU A 107 8.52 11.36 27.09
N ALA A 108 9.80 11.37 27.43
CA ALA A 108 10.41 11.32 28.76
C ALA A 108 10.61 9.93 29.41
N ALA A 109 11.45 9.08 28.82
CA ALA A 109 12.31 8.16 29.60
C ALA A 109 13.47 7.60 28.77
N CYS A 110 14.34 8.45 28.21
CA CYS A 110 15.71 8.04 27.86
C CYS A 110 16.58 9.24 27.44
N ILE A 111 16.87 10.15 28.36
CA ILE A 111 18.19 10.83 28.38
C ILE A 111 18.59 10.91 29.86
N ARG A 112 19.77 10.37 30.14
CA ARG A 112 20.45 10.34 31.45
C ARG A 112 20.83 11.73 31.93
#